data_AF-A0A8C6XDG8-F1
#
_entry.id   AF-A0A8C6XDG8-F1
#
_cell.length_a   1.000
_cell.length_b   1.000
_cell.length_c   1.000
_cell.angle_alpha   90.00
_cell.angle_beta   90.00
_cell.angle_gamma   90.00
#
_symmetry.space_group_name_H-M   'P 1'
#
loop_
_entity.id
_entity.type
_entity.pdbx_description
1 polymer ?
#
loop_
_entity_poly.entity_id
_entity_poly.type
_entity_poly.pdbx_seq_one_letter_code
_entity_poly.pdbx_strand_id
1 'polypeptide(L)' 'PRVWHAVLSPHYKKSCPKLPPGRITICTLYCRYDWQCPRREKCCTYGCTAVCKDPV' A
#
# COMPACT_ATOMS: atom_id res chain seq x y z
N PRO A 1 -4.68 24.89 14.99
CA PRO A 1 -5.56 23.71 14.79
C PRO A 1 -4.84 22.62 13.96
N ARG A 2 -4.76 21.39 14.50
CA ARG A 2 -3.85 20.28 14.15
C ARG A 2 -3.96 19.70 12.71
N VAL A 3 -4.57 20.42 11.77
CA VAL A 3 -4.87 19.96 10.41
C VAL A 3 -3.75 20.29 9.40
N TRP A 4 -2.98 21.37 9.59
CA TRP A 4 -1.93 21.78 8.65
C TRP A 4 -0.62 20.98 8.75
N HIS A 5 -0.34 20.33 9.89
CA HIS A 5 0.90 19.57 10.08
C HIS A 5 0.86 18.18 9.44
N ALA A 6 -0.31 17.69 9.00
CA ALA A 6 -0.46 16.38 8.38
C ALA A 6 -0.09 16.36 6.87
N VAL A 7 0.01 17.53 6.23
CA VAL A 7 0.16 17.64 4.77
C VAL A 7 1.62 17.88 4.34
N LEU A 8 2.52 18.29 5.25
CA LEU A 8 3.88 18.75 4.94
C LEU A 8 5.01 18.01 5.70
N SER A 9 4.87 16.70 5.92
CA SER A 9 6.03 15.86 6.33
C SER A 9 6.52 15.04 5.14
N PRO A 10 7.65 15.42 4.50
CA PRO A 10 8.16 14.75 3.30
C PRO A 10 8.72 13.32 3.50
N HIS A 11 8.66 12.76 4.71
CA HIS A 11 9.40 11.52 5.06
C HIS A 11 8.57 10.31 5.57
N TYR A 12 7.23 10.27 5.45
CA TYR A 12 6.47 9.11 5.95
C TYR A 12 5.34 8.58 5.04
N LYS A 13 5.25 9.00 3.76
CA LYS A 13 4.41 8.27 2.78
C LYS A 13 5.03 6.90 2.44
N LYS A 14 4.94 6.00 3.41
CA LYS A 14 5.07 4.55 3.34
C LYS A 14 4.37 4.10 2.06
N SER A 15 5.14 3.63 1.09
CA SER A 15 4.70 3.31 -0.26
C SER A 15 4.66 1.80 -0.45
N CYS A 16 3.92 1.33 -1.45
CA CYS A 16 3.90 -0.09 -1.78
C CYS A 16 5.27 -0.53 -2.34
N PRO A 17 5.83 -1.66 -1.88
CA PRO A 17 7.06 -2.18 -2.45
C PRO A 17 6.86 -2.50 -3.92
N LYS A 18 7.81 -2.14 -4.79
CA LYS A 18 7.73 -2.46 -6.21
C LYS A 18 7.98 -3.95 -6.43
N LEU A 19 7.19 -4.58 -7.29
CA LEU A 19 7.48 -5.93 -7.74
C LEU A 19 8.56 -5.92 -8.82
N PRO A 20 9.39 -6.98 -8.91
CA PRO A 20 10.27 -7.17 -10.05
C PRO A 20 9.45 -7.26 -11.35
N PRO A 21 10.00 -6.75 -12.47
CA PRO A 21 9.34 -6.82 -13.77
C PRO A 21 9.10 -8.27 -14.21
N GLY A 22 8.04 -8.51 -14.98
CA GLY A 22 7.70 -9.84 -15.49
C GLY A 22 6.94 -10.75 -14.51
N ARG A 23 6.58 -10.27 -13.32
CA ARG A 23 5.66 -11.00 -12.45
C ARG A 23 4.26 -11.02 -13.03
N ILE A 24 3.76 -12.22 -13.31
CA ILE A 24 2.36 -12.47 -13.61
C ILE A 24 1.59 -12.45 -12.29
N THR A 25 0.51 -11.67 -12.23
CA THR A 25 -0.38 -11.64 -11.08
C THR A 25 -1.72 -12.26 -11.44
N ILE A 26 -2.25 -13.08 -10.53
CA ILE A 26 -3.62 -13.60 -10.65
C ILE A 26 -4.60 -12.53 -10.20
N CYS A 27 -5.80 -12.49 -10.79
CA CYS A 27 -6.80 -11.49 -10.46
C CYS A 27 -7.52 -11.86 -9.17
N THR A 28 -6.82 -11.67 -8.06
CA THR A 28 -7.30 -11.98 -6.71
C THR A 28 -7.11 -10.76 -5.83
N LEU A 29 -8.21 -10.28 -5.25
CA LEU A 29 -8.24 -9.11 -4.39
C LEU A 29 -8.41 -9.56 -2.93
N TYR A 30 -7.31 -9.57 -2.18
CA TYR A 30 -7.31 -9.89 -0.74
C TYR A 30 -7.69 -8.68 0.12
N CYS A 31 -7.48 -7.48 -0.40
CA CYS A 31 -7.82 -6.22 0.24
C CYS A 31 -8.25 -5.20 -0.82
N ARG A 32 -8.92 -4.14 -0.39
CA ARG A 32 -9.27 -2.96 -1.20
C ARG A 32 -8.74 -1.66 -0.59
N TYR A 33 -8.55 -1.64 0.72
CA TYR A 33 -8.10 -0.48 1.47
C TYR A 33 -7.06 -0.87 2.53
N ASP A 34 -6.16 0.06 2.87
CA ASP A 34 -5.10 -0.15 3.87
C ASP A 34 -5.64 -0.61 5.24
N TRP A 35 -6.82 -0.14 5.65
CA TRP A 35 -7.42 -0.50 6.95
C TRP A 35 -7.92 -1.94 7.04
N GLN A 36 -8.08 -2.62 5.89
CA GLN A 36 -8.42 -4.04 5.87
C GLN A 36 -7.20 -4.93 6.10
N CYS A 37 -6.00 -4.37 5.95
CA CYS A 37 -4.78 -5.08 6.22
C CYS A 37 -4.51 -5.11 7.71
N PRO A 38 -4.07 -6.26 8.25
CA PRO A 38 -3.66 -6.31 9.64
C PRO A 38 -2.47 -5.37 9.86
N ARG A 39 -2.35 -4.82 11.07
CA ARG A 39 -1.21 -3.98 11.51
C ARG A 39 -1.16 -2.62 10.77
N ARG A 40 0.04 -2.21 10.32
CA ARG A 40 0.31 -0.93 9.61
C ARG A 40 0.73 -1.20 8.15
N GLU A 41 0.23 -2.30 7.60
CA GLU A 41 0.42 -2.67 6.22
C GLU A 41 -0.42 -1.78 5.29
N LYS A 42 -0.07 -1.79 4.01
CA LYS A 42 -0.84 -1.11 2.97
C LYS A 42 -1.44 -2.13 2.02
N CYS A 43 -2.63 -1.82 1.51
CA CYS A 43 -3.24 -2.60 0.47
C CYS A 43 -2.63 -2.19 -0.87
N CYS A 44 -1.78 -3.07 -1.40
CA CYS A 44 -0.99 -2.79 -2.58
C CYS A 44 -1.54 -3.54 -3.79
N THR A 45 -1.82 -2.80 -4.86
CA THR A 45 -2.29 -3.36 -6.12
C THR A 45 -1.12 -3.60 -7.06
N TYR A 46 -0.99 -4.85 -7.52
CA TYR A 46 0.04 -5.27 -8.47
C TYR A 46 -0.63 -5.93 -9.68
N GLY A 47 -0.71 -5.21 -10.80
CA GLY A 47 -1.54 -5.67 -11.92
C GLY A 47 -2.99 -5.81 -11.46
N CYS A 48 -3.56 -7.01 -11.54
CA CYS A 48 -4.94 -7.27 -11.09
C CYS A 48 -5.06 -7.89 -9.68
N THR A 49 -3.95 -8.15 -8.98
CA THR A 49 -4.00 -8.60 -7.58
C THR A 49 -3.92 -7.42 -6.61
N ALA A 50 -4.60 -7.52 -5.46
CA ALA A 50 -4.45 -6.58 -4.36
C ALA A 50 -4.14 -7.34 -3.08
N VAL A 51 -3.03 -7.01 -2.42
CA VAL A 51 -2.47 -7.78 -1.31
C VAL A 51 -1.87 -6.84 -0.26
N CYS A 52 -2.01 -7.21 1.01
CA CYS A 52 -1.41 -6.50 2.13
C CYS A 52 0.12 -6.67 2.12
N LYS A 53 0.83 -5.55 2.16
CA LYS A 53 2.29 -5.54 2.27
C LYS A 53 2.76 -4.49 3.25
N ASP A 54 3.85 -4.82 3.93
CA ASP A 54 4.63 -3.85 4.67
C ASP A 54 5.08 -2.73 3.73
N PRO A 55 4.81 -1.48 4.09
CA PRO A 55 5.21 -0.37 3.27
C PRO A 55 6.70 -0.05 3.41
N VAL A 56 7.29 0.41 2.31
CA VAL A 56 8.69 0.83 2.20
C VAL A 56 8.84 2.35 2.16
#